data_AF-A0A946FFV9-F1
#
_entry.id   AF-A0A946FFV9-F1
#
_cell.length_a   1.000
_cell.length_b   1.000
_cell.length_c   1.000
_cell.angle_alpha   90.00
_cell.angle_beta   90.00
_cell.angle_gamma   90.00
#
_symmetry.space_group_name_H-M   'P 1'
#
loop_
_entity.id
_entity.type
_entity.pdbx_description
1 polymer ?
#
loop_
_entity_poly.entity_id
_entity_poly.type
_entity_poly.pdbx_seq_one_letter_code
_entity_poly.pdbx_strand_id
1 'polypeptide(L)'
;MNTFQKLGPGLLFAGAAIGVSHLVQSTRAGADYGLGLLWVLLLVNFFKYPFFQFGPRYALATGESLLAGYAKLGRGVILTYFVLTLATMFTIQTAVTIVTAGLAVELFGISSNIVLWSVIITMLCVTTLSFGR
;
A
#
# COMPACT_ATOMS: atom_id res chain seq x y z
N MET A 1 26.30 -9.77 -8.58
CA MET A 1 24.87 -10.07 -8.33
C MET A 1 24.27 -10.73 -9.55
N ASN A 2 23.87 -12.00 -9.44
CA ASN A 2 23.23 -12.73 -10.55
C ASN A 2 21.90 -12.08 -10.93
N THR A 3 21.44 -12.29 -12.17
CA THR A 3 20.19 -11.71 -12.69
C THR A 3 18.99 -11.97 -11.76
N PHE A 4 18.90 -13.18 -11.19
CA PHE A 4 17.86 -13.53 -10.21
C PHE A 4 17.93 -12.75 -8.90
N GLN A 5 19.13 -12.47 -8.39
CA GLN A 5 19.29 -11.70 -7.15
C GLN A 5 18.91 -10.23 -7.33
N LYS A 6 19.01 -9.69 -8.55
CA LYS A 6 18.57 -8.33 -8.87
C LYS A 6 17.04 -8.19 -8.89
N LEU A 7 16.30 -9.29 -9.08
CA LEU A 7 14.83 -9.29 -9.09
C LEU A 7 14.23 -9.21 -7.68
N GLY A 8 14.95 -9.66 -6.65
CA GLY A 8 14.45 -9.76 -5.27
C GLY A 8 13.79 -8.47 -4.75
N PRO A 9 14.49 -7.32 -4.77
CA PRO A 9 13.90 -6.04 -4.32
C PRO A 9 12.66 -5.63 -5.12
N GLY A 10 12.64 -5.90 -6.43
CA GLY A 10 11.50 -5.58 -7.30
C GLY A 10 10.28 -6.45 -7.02
N LEU A 11 10.47 -7.73 -6.74
CA LEU A 11 9.39 -8.65 -6.35
C LEU A 11 8.81 -8.30 -4.98
N LEU A 12 9.66 -7.95 -4.00
CA LEU A 12 9.21 -7.48 -2.70
C LEU A 12 8.40 -6.19 -2.82
N PHE A 13 8.86 -5.24 -3.64
CA PHE A 13 8.13 -4.01 -3.92
C PHE A 13 6.78 -4.28 -4.60
N ALA A 14 6.73 -5.19 -5.58
CA ALA A 14 5.49 -5.55 -6.26
C ALA A 14 4.47 -6.18 -5.30
N GLY A 15 4.92 -7.10 -4.44
CA GLY A 15 4.07 -7.71 -3.42
C GLY A 15 3.52 -6.69 -2.41
N ALA A 16 4.37 -5.76 -1.96
CA ALA A 16 3.96 -4.69 -1.04
C ALA A 16 3.03 -3.66 -1.70
N ALA A 17 3.07 -3.52 -3.03
CA ALA A 17 2.25 -2.55 -3.75
C ALA A 17 0.79 -3.01 -3.98
N ILE A 18 0.49 -4.31 -3.83
CA ILE A 18 -0.86 -4.85 -3.98
C ILE A 18 -1.62 -4.68 -2.66
N GLY A 19 -2.38 -3.59 -2.57
CA GLY A 19 -3.24 -3.30 -1.41
C GLY A 19 -4.73 -3.59 -1.63
N VAL A 20 -5.51 -3.30 -0.59
CA VAL A 20 -6.99 -3.48 -0.52
C VAL A 20 -7.74 -2.81 -1.66
N SER A 21 -7.24 -1.69 -2.19
CA SER A 21 -7.82 -1.05 -3.37
C SER A 21 -7.89 -1.98 -4.58
N HIS A 22 -6.93 -2.88 -4.77
CA HIS A 22 -6.97 -3.85 -5.86
C HIS A 22 -7.98 -4.97 -5.61
N LEU A 23 -8.19 -5.35 -4.34
CA LEU A 23 -9.16 -6.40 -3.98
C LEU A 23 -10.60 -5.92 -4.08
N VAL A 24 -10.88 -4.66 -3.75
CA VAL A 24 -12.25 -4.12 -3.74
C VAL A 24 -12.56 -3.30 -4.99
N GLN A 25 -11.71 -2.34 -5.35
CA GLN A 25 -12.02 -1.44 -6.46
C GLN A 25 -11.75 -2.06 -7.82
N SER A 26 -10.69 -2.86 -7.99
CA SER A 26 -10.47 -3.52 -9.29
C SER A 26 -11.51 -4.61 -9.57
N THR A 27 -11.95 -5.35 -8.54
CA THR A 27 -13.02 -6.35 -8.69
C THR A 27 -14.36 -5.68 -8.98
N ARG A 28 -14.69 -4.60 -8.27
CA ARG A 28 -15.86 -3.78 -8.55
C ARG A 28 -15.83 -3.18 -9.95
N ALA A 29 -14.70 -2.60 -10.36
CA ALA A 29 -14.53 -2.06 -11.70
C ALA A 29 -14.70 -3.14 -12.78
N GLY A 30 -14.20 -4.37 -12.54
CA GLY A 30 -14.42 -5.50 -13.42
C GLY A 30 -15.89 -5.96 -13.46
N ALA A 31 -16.60 -5.94 -12.34
CA ALA A 31 -18.02 -6.29 -12.27
C ALA A 31 -18.90 -5.25 -12.95
N ASP A 32 -18.63 -3.96 -12.75
CA ASP A 32 -19.44 -2.85 -13.25
C ASP A 32 -19.14 -2.52 -14.72
N TYR A 33 -17.89 -2.69 -15.18
CA TYR A 33 -17.45 -2.26 -16.52
C TYR A 33 -16.84 -3.37 -17.38
N GLY A 34 -16.75 -4.62 -16.88
CA GLY A 34 -16.09 -5.71 -17.58
C GLY A 34 -14.65 -5.36 -17.97
N LEU A 35 -14.32 -5.52 -19.26
CA LEU A 35 -13.01 -5.14 -19.82
C LEU A 35 -12.94 -3.69 -20.31
N GLY A 36 -14.01 -2.90 -20.14
CA GLY A 36 -14.12 -1.53 -20.65
C GLY A 36 -13.09 -0.55 -20.08
N LEU A 37 -12.51 -0.86 -18.92
CA LEU A 37 -11.48 -0.04 -18.25
C LEU A 37 -10.04 -0.56 -18.44
N LEU A 38 -9.81 -1.54 -19.32
CA LEU A 38 -8.44 -2.04 -19.59
C LEU A 38 -7.49 -0.94 -20.09
N TRP A 39 -7.98 0.00 -20.90
CA TRP A 39 -7.16 1.11 -21.38
C TRP A 39 -6.72 2.05 -20.23
N VAL A 40 -7.57 2.22 -19.22
CA VAL A 40 -7.24 3.00 -18.01
C VAL A 40 -6.11 2.31 -17.24
N LEU A 41 -6.14 0.98 -17.14
CA LEU A 41 -5.06 0.21 -16.51
C LEU A 41 -3.71 0.48 -17.20
N LEU A 42 -3.68 0.48 -18.53
CA LEU A 42 -2.46 0.78 -19.30
C LEU A 42 -1.97 2.21 -19.04
N LEU A 43 -2.86 3.20 -19.06
CA LEU A 43 -2.50 4.60 -18.78
C LEU A 43 -1.99 4.79 -17.35
N VAL A 44 -2.65 4.21 -16.36
CA VAL A 44 -2.24 4.33 -14.96
C VAL A 44 -0.85 3.71 -14.76
N ASN A 45 -0.55 2.58 -15.40
CA ASN A 45 0.80 2.00 -15.34
C ASN A 45 1.84 2.89 -16.04
N PHE A 46 1.51 3.46 -17.19
CA PHE A 46 2.39 4.39 -17.90
C PHE A 46 2.76 5.60 -17.03
N PHE A 47 1.76 6.24 -16.40
CA PHE A 47 2.01 7.40 -15.53
C PHE A 47 2.64 7.06 -14.19
N LYS A 48 2.36 5.87 -13.61
CA LYS A 48 2.96 5.46 -12.32
C LYS A 48 4.42 5.04 -12.45
N TYR A 49 4.80 4.48 -13.60
CA TYR A 49 6.13 3.91 -13.80
C TYR A 49 7.29 4.86 -13.47
N PRO A 50 7.29 6.13 -13.91
CA PRO A 50 8.32 7.10 -13.52
C PRO A 50 8.49 7.22 -12.01
N PHE A 51 7.40 7.38 -11.25
CA PHE A 51 7.45 7.55 -9.80
C PHE A 51 8.02 6.31 -9.10
N PHE A 52 7.66 5.10 -9.56
CA PHE A 52 8.18 3.84 -9.04
C PHE A 52 9.64 3.59 -9.42
N GLN A 53 10.11 4.14 -10.54
CA GLN A 53 11.50 4.03 -10.95
C GLN A 53 12.39 5.04 -10.22
N PHE A 54 11.96 6.29 -10.09
CA PHE A 54 12.77 7.37 -9.51
C PHE A 54 12.92 7.26 -8.01
N GLY A 55 11.92 6.74 -7.27
CA GLY A 55 12.00 6.58 -5.82
C GLY A 55 13.20 5.72 -5.37
N PRO A 56 13.28 4.44 -5.77
CA PRO A 56 14.41 3.57 -5.45
C PRO A 56 15.72 4.06 -6.05
N ARG A 57 15.72 4.62 -7.27
CA ARG A 57 16.94 5.17 -7.89
C ARG A 57 17.51 6.33 -7.09
N TYR A 58 16.66 7.22 -6.58
CA TYR A 58 17.09 8.33 -5.73
C TYR A 58 17.79 7.81 -4.47
N ALA A 59 17.16 6.87 -3.77
CA ALA A 59 17.72 6.29 -2.55
C ALA A 59 19.05 5.57 -2.81
N LEU A 60 19.15 4.82 -3.91
CA LEU A 60 20.38 4.13 -4.32
C LEU A 60 21.51 5.08 -4.75
N ALA A 61 21.19 6.17 -5.45
CA ALA A 61 22.18 7.11 -5.96
C ALA A 61 22.70 8.08 -4.89
N THR A 62 21.86 8.45 -3.91
CA THR A 62 22.20 9.45 -2.89
C THR A 62 22.58 8.84 -1.55
N GLY A 63 22.19 7.59 -1.28
CA GLY A 63 22.31 6.97 0.04
C GLY A 63 21.33 7.53 1.07
N GLU A 64 20.41 8.40 0.67
CA GLU A 64 19.44 9.05 1.55
C GLU A 64 18.03 8.50 1.37
N SER A 65 17.20 8.62 2.41
CA SER A 65 15.77 8.32 2.28
C SER A 65 15.05 9.38 1.43
N LEU A 66 13.91 9.01 0.82
CA LEU A 66 13.08 9.98 0.09
C LEU A 66 12.62 11.14 0.98
N LEU A 67 12.36 10.89 2.26
CA LEU A 67 11.99 11.93 3.21
C LEU A 67 13.14 12.91 3.46
N ALA A 68 14.38 12.42 3.59
CA ALA A 68 15.56 13.27 3.66
C ALA A 68 15.72 14.11 2.38
N GLY A 69 15.45 13.53 1.21
CA GLY A 69 15.40 14.24 -0.06
C GLY A 69 14.32 15.33 -0.11
N TYR A 70 13.11 15.07 0.37
CA TYR A 70 12.06 16.07 0.48
C TYR A 70 12.43 17.20 1.44
N ALA A 71 13.19 16.92 2.50
CA ALA A 71 13.66 17.95 3.43
C ALA A 71 14.58 18.96 2.74
N LYS A 72 15.37 18.53 1.77
CA LYS A 72 16.25 19.40 0.96
C LYS A 72 15.48 20.36 0.04
N LEU A 73 14.26 20.00 -0.36
CA LEU A 73 13.38 20.88 -1.15
C LEU A 73 12.72 21.98 -0.31
N GLY A 74 12.79 21.87 1.02
CA GLY A 74 12.34 22.90 1.96
C GLY A 74 11.31 22.38 2.98
N ARG A 75 11.17 23.13 4.07
CA ARG A 75 10.31 22.77 5.21
C ARG A 75 8.83 22.64 4.83
N GLY A 76 8.37 23.43 3.86
CA GLY A 76 6.99 23.37 3.37
C GLY A 76 6.63 22.01 2.77
N VAL A 77 7.55 21.36 2.05
CA VAL A 77 7.32 20.05 1.44
C VAL A 77 7.16 18.97 2.51
N ILE A 78 8.01 19.00 3.54
CA ILE A 78 7.92 18.07 4.68
C ILE A 78 6.61 18.28 5.44
N LEU A 79 6.21 19.53 5.67
CA LEU A 79 4.95 19.81 6.35
C LEU A 79 3.75 19.31 5.54
N THR A 80 3.73 19.55 4.23
CA THR A 80 2.69 19.03 3.33
C THR A 80 2.67 17.50 3.34
N TYR A 81 3.83 16.85 3.26
CA TYR A 81 3.94 15.39 3.38
C TYR A 81 3.34 14.90 4.70
N PHE A 82 3.72 15.52 5.82
CA PHE A 82 3.22 15.15 7.15
C PHE A 82 1.70 15.31 7.26
N VAL A 83 1.14 16.43 6.80
CA VAL A 83 -0.31 16.66 6.80
C VAL A 83 -1.02 15.64 5.92
N LEU A 84 -0.52 15.36 4.72
CA LEU A 84 -1.09 14.35 3.82
C LEU A 84 -1.04 12.95 4.45
N THR A 85 0.08 12.58 5.07
CA THR A 85 0.22 11.29 5.77
C THR A 85 -0.76 11.18 6.93
N LEU A 86 -0.85 12.21 7.79
CA LEU A 86 -1.82 12.21 8.89
C LEU A 86 -3.28 12.17 8.41
N ALA A 87 -3.60 12.89 7.34
CA ALA A 87 -4.95 12.90 6.79
C ALA A 87 -5.33 11.54 6.19
N THR A 88 -4.39 10.88 5.51
CA THR A 88 -4.64 9.61 4.80
C THR A 88 -4.49 8.38 5.68
N MET A 89 -3.75 8.43 6.79
CA MET A 89 -3.53 7.23 7.61
C MET A 89 -4.83 6.67 8.19
N PHE A 90 -5.78 7.51 8.60
CA PHE A 90 -7.05 7.05 9.18
C PHE A 90 -7.93 6.34 8.17
N THR A 91 -8.01 6.86 6.95
CA THR A 91 -8.78 6.25 5.86
C THR A 91 -8.14 4.95 5.38
N ILE A 92 -6.80 4.93 5.25
CA ILE A 92 -6.06 3.70 4.92
C ILE A 92 -6.27 2.65 6.01
N GLN A 93 -6.10 3.01 7.29
CA GLN A 93 -6.25 2.08 8.41
C GLN A 93 -7.67 1.50 8.47
N THR A 94 -8.68 2.35 8.32
CA THR A 94 -10.09 1.92 8.33
C THR A 94 -10.38 0.98 7.16
N ALA A 95 -9.98 1.36 5.94
CA ALA A 95 -10.22 0.57 4.74
C ALA A 95 -9.54 -0.81 4.82
N VAL A 96 -8.27 -0.86 5.24
CA VAL A 96 -7.55 -2.13 5.37
C VAL A 96 -8.18 -3.01 6.43
N THR A 97 -8.46 -2.46 7.62
CA THR A 97 -9.00 -3.25 8.74
C THR A 97 -10.38 -3.82 8.43
N ILE A 98 -11.31 -3.01 7.88
CA ILE A 98 -12.68 -3.47 7.60
C ILE A 98 -12.69 -4.51 6.49
N VAL A 99 -11.91 -4.32 5.42
CA VAL A 99 -11.88 -5.30 4.32
C VAL A 99 -11.26 -6.61 4.78
N THR A 100 -10.17 -6.57 5.54
CA THR A 100 -9.59 -7.80 6.11
C THR A 100 -10.54 -8.48 7.08
N ALA A 101 -11.25 -7.72 7.91
CA ALA A 101 -12.27 -8.27 8.81
C ALA A 101 -13.44 -8.90 8.04
N GLY A 102 -13.92 -8.26 6.97
CA GLY A 102 -14.96 -8.81 6.10
C GLY A 102 -14.52 -10.12 5.43
N LEU A 103 -13.28 -10.19 4.94
CA LEU A 103 -12.72 -11.44 4.41
C LEU A 103 -12.61 -12.53 5.49
N ALA A 104 -12.24 -12.16 6.73
CA ALA A 104 -12.16 -13.12 7.83
C ALA A 104 -13.54 -13.69 8.23
N VAL A 105 -14.60 -12.86 8.18
CA VAL A 105 -15.98 -13.32 8.39
C VAL A 105 -16.34 -14.40 7.38
N GLU A 106 -16.14 -14.13 6.09
CA GLU A 106 -16.46 -15.08 5.00
C GLU A 106 -15.59 -16.34 5.03
N LEU A 107 -14.31 -16.21 5.38
CA LEU A 107 -13.37 -17.33 5.34
C LEU A 107 -13.53 -18.28 6.53
N PHE A 108 -13.70 -17.75 7.74
CA PHE A 108 -13.71 -18.56 8.96
C PHE A 108 -15.12 -18.91 9.44
N GLY A 109 -16.12 -18.07 9.18
CA GLY A 109 -17.51 -18.33 9.61
C GLY A 109 -17.74 -18.44 11.12
N ILE A 110 -16.73 -18.15 11.96
CA ILE A 110 -16.79 -18.28 13.43
C ILE A 110 -17.66 -17.18 14.06
N SER A 111 -17.62 -15.97 13.50
CA SER A 111 -18.40 -14.83 13.95
C SER A 111 -18.66 -13.88 12.79
N SER A 112 -19.89 -13.37 12.68
CA SER A 112 -20.27 -12.33 11.72
C SER A 112 -20.01 -10.91 12.24
N ASN A 113 -19.48 -10.77 13.46
CA ASN A 113 -19.23 -9.46 14.06
C ASN A 113 -17.92 -8.86 13.52
N ILE A 114 -18.05 -7.91 12.59
CA ILE A 114 -16.92 -7.24 11.94
C ILE A 114 -16.07 -6.41 12.91
N VAL A 115 -16.68 -5.90 13.98
CA VAL A 115 -15.97 -5.12 15.02
C VAL A 115 -15.04 -6.03 15.79
N LEU A 116 -15.51 -7.23 16.18
CA LEU A 116 -14.69 -8.22 16.88
C LEU A 116 -13.47 -8.62 16.05
N TRP A 117 -13.67 -8.94 14.77
CA TRP A 117 -12.56 -9.24 13.85
C TRP A 117 -11.59 -8.07 13.69
N SER A 118 -12.11 -6.85 13.56
CA SER A 118 -11.28 -5.65 13.44
C SER A 118 -10.38 -5.45 14.67
N VAL A 119 -10.91 -5.66 15.88
CA VAL A 119 -10.15 -5.60 17.13
C VAL A 119 -9.08 -6.69 17.19
N ILE A 120 -9.44 -7.94 16.86
CA ILE A 120 -8.51 -9.07 16.85
C ILE A 120 -7.34 -8.80 15.89
N ILE A 121 -7.64 -8.41 14.64
CA ILE A 121 -6.64 -8.12 13.61
C ILE A 121 -5.73 -6.98 14.07
N THR A 122 -6.30 -5.88 14.57
CA THR A 122 -5.51 -4.73 15.01
C THR A 122 -4.61 -5.09 16.19
N MET A 123 -5.11 -5.86 17.17
CA MET A 123 -4.30 -6.33 18.29
C MET A 123 -3.15 -7.23 17.83
N LEU A 124 -3.39 -8.13 16.87
CA LEU A 124 -2.34 -8.98 16.29
C LEU A 124 -1.29 -8.14 15.54
N CYS A 125 -1.70 -7.13 14.77
CA CYS A 125 -0.77 -6.22 14.12
C CYS A 125 0.07 -5.43 15.14
N VAL A 126 -0.55 -4.94 16.22
CA VAL A 126 0.17 -4.19 17.27
C VAL A 126 1.17 -5.09 18.00
N THR A 127 0.81 -6.33 18.33
CA THR A 127 1.73 -7.26 19.00
C THR A 127 2.90 -7.63 18.09
N THR A 128 2.64 -8.00 16.84
CA THR A 128 3.71 -8.32 15.88
C THR A 128 4.67 -7.14 15.66
N LEU A 129 4.15 -5.91 15.55
CA LEU A 129 4.99 -4.72 15.42
C LEU A 129 5.79 -4.41 16.70
N SER A 130 5.24 -4.74 17.87
CA SER A 130 5.91 -4.53 19.16
C SER A 130 7.08 -5.49 19.38
N PHE A 131 6.96 -6.73 18.90
CA PHE A 131 8.05 -7.72 18.94
C PHE A 131 9.07 -7.55 17.81
N GLY A 132 8.68 -7.00 16.67
CA GLY A 132 9.53 -6.81 15.48
C GLY A 132 10.43 -5.57 15.51
N ARG A 133 10.81 -5.07 16.69
CA ARG A 133 11.79 -3.97 16.83
C ARG A 133 13.21 -4.48 16.63
#